data_AF-A0A2N0KZR2-F1
#
_entry.id   AF-A0A2N0KZR2-F1
#
_cell.length_a   1.000
_cell.length_b   1.000
_cell.length_c   1.000
_cell.angle_alpha   90.00
_cell.angle_beta   90.00
_cell.angle_gamma   90.00
#
_symmetry.space_group_name_H-M   'P 1'
#
loop_
_entity.id
_entity.type
_entity.pdbx_description
1 polymer ?
#
loop_
_entity_poly.entity_id
_entity_poly.type
_entity_poly.pdbx_seq_one_letter_code
_entity_poly.pdbx_strand_id
1 'polypeptide(L)'
;MLDDLTHTPKTNEALHAQPATRSDQSAPAFLQLTDVLTERRFAVRIDPDDSSLVLNNLMAKYVQRCSVKAYLAENRMTPASANALTSIQEYLYHLSDLGALQGPVHGVAFRQHDQFVAHEEPPTVARVIADGTPIRVIDIAIDRNAVGYELNWKGFHRRRWDKNPTAHTRFILEAIEAQNTPEEARRIMNLESQGDKIQFIRAIAQRIWHSDFESYSRFSGAKLRYKTGDETVANIQAGRGGICSEKVQALKFLTDAYGLESEYILVGPEIPDRPPEDTLRQLLETFDFSFSKRHMRYWQHLAVLYHLDDPLLVDATNGNIPFLFEQGTNATKYLDYDQKISLPVKMALVPENFYYHQASQRLAQDLYYAMEHFIQEIDLVQVFDNELGLYIDDQLLVAPIVYKTEAEYDDINSDYVQACDAQGLECSITQSWTLDSQLGDELQRRNPIAAQAIQESKEHLLARYQHFEGEGHSAGLALIGLSPRQA
;
A
#
# COMPACT_ATOMS: atom_id res chain seq x y z
N MET A 1 -24.84 9.88 6.39
CA MET A 1 -24.75 9.64 7.85
C MET A 1 -23.59 8.71 8.25
N LEU A 2 -23.53 7.43 7.84
CA LEU A 2 -22.35 6.59 8.16
C LEU A 2 -21.11 6.92 7.31
N ASP A 3 -21.29 7.33 6.05
CA ASP A 3 -20.17 7.69 5.15
C ASP A 3 -19.50 9.01 5.57
N ASP A 4 -20.26 9.96 6.15
CA ASP A 4 -19.75 11.26 6.62
C ASP A 4 -18.81 11.14 7.83
N LEU A 5 -19.02 10.14 8.69
CA LEU A 5 -18.11 9.85 9.82
C LEU A 5 -16.75 9.32 9.35
N THR A 6 -16.67 8.82 8.10
CA THR A 6 -15.44 8.28 7.50
C THR A 6 -14.67 9.29 6.66
N HIS A 7 -15.19 10.51 6.46
CA HIS A 7 -14.48 11.58 5.77
C HIS A 7 -13.68 12.46 6.74
N THR A 8 -12.51 12.94 6.29
CA THR A 8 -11.65 13.87 7.02
C THR A 8 -12.39 15.21 7.20
N PRO A 9 -12.63 15.70 8.43
CA PRO A 9 -13.03 17.09 8.59
C PRO A 9 -11.85 17.96 8.17
N LYS A 10 -12.07 18.88 7.22
CA LYS A 10 -11.19 20.05 7.10
C LYS A 10 -11.37 20.83 8.40
N THR A 11 -10.28 21.05 9.11
CA THR A 11 -10.16 21.85 10.35
C THR A 11 -10.68 21.26 11.66
N ASN A 12 -9.88 21.53 12.70
CA ASN A 12 -10.09 21.34 14.13
C ASN A 12 -11.26 22.23 14.64
N GLU A 13 -12.46 22.08 14.10
CA GLU A 13 -13.64 22.72 14.70
C GLU A 13 -14.00 21.97 15.99
N ALA A 14 -13.70 22.60 17.12
CA ALA A 14 -14.12 22.16 18.42
C ALA A 14 -15.63 21.87 18.42
N LEU A 15 -15.98 20.60 18.64
CA LEU A 15 -17.36 20.16 18.85
C LEU A 15 -17.94 20.89 20.07
N HIS A 16 -18.67 21.98 19.83
CA HIS A 16 -19.33 22.72 20.89
C HIS A 16 -20.55 21.94 21.42
N ALA A 17 -20.44 21.47 22.66
CA ALA A 17 -21.53 20.79 23.37
C ALA A 17 -22.70 21.74 23.67
N GLN A 18 -23.91 21.39 23.22
CA GLN A 18 -25.17 22.04 23.64
C GLN A 18 -25.89 21.25 24.76
N PRO A 19 -26.61 21.90 25.69
CA PRO A 19 -27.34 21.23 26.76
C PRO A 19 -28.64 20.54 26.28
N ALA A 20 -28.97 19.39 26.88
CA ALA A 20 -29.98 18.44 26.40
C ALA A 20 -31.44 18.78 26.71
N THR A 21 -32.33 18.25 25.85
CA THR A 21 -33.76 18.03 26.15
C THR A 21 -34.07 16.52 26.21
N ARG A 22 -35.20 16.14 26.82
CA ARG A 22 -35.56 14.73 27.14
C ARG A 22 -35.68 13.78 25.94
N SER A 23 -35.66 14.26 24.69
CA SER A 23 -35.63 13.44 23.46
C SER A 23 -34.23 12.92 23.09
N ASP A 24 -33.18 13.29 23.82
CA ASP A 24 -31.78 13.06 23.41
C ASP A 24 -31.19 11.68 23.79
N GLN A 25 -31.87 10.90 24.64
CA GLN A 25 -31.38 9.55 25.01
C GLN A 25 -31.70 8.48 23.94
N SER A 26 -32.60 8.75 23.01
CA SER A 26 -32.94 7.84 21.89
C SER A 26 -32.08 8.04 20.65
N ALA A 27 -31.18 9.03 20.65
CA ALA A 27 -30.29 9.28 19.52
C ALA A 27 -29.36 8.07 19.28
N PRO A 28 -29.13 7.67 18.02
CA PRO A 28 -28.25 6.55 17.69
C PRO A 28 -26.84 6.85 18.20
N ALA A 29 -26.18 5.83 18.74
CA ALA A 29 -24.83 5.92 19.28
C ALA A 29 -23.85 5.20 18.36
N PHE A 30 -22.67 5.78 18.19
CA PHE A 30 -21.59 5.24 17.37
C PHE A 30 -20.31 5.15 18.18
N LEU A 31 -19.58 4.05 17.99
CA LEU A 31 -18.19 3.93 18.35
C LEU A 31 -17.37 4.20 17.08
N GLN A 32 -16.49 5.18 17.15
CA GLN A 32 -15.55 5.54 16.09
C GLN A 32 -14.13 5.36 16.60
N LEU A 33 -13.31 4.65 15.83
CA LEU A 33 -11.88 4.52 16.10
C LEU A 33 -11.08 5.00 14.91
N THR A 34 -10.01 5.73 15.18
CA THR A 34 -9.04 6.19 14.18
C THR A 34 -7.64 5.73 14.58
N ASP A 35 -6.94 4.99 13.71
CA ASP A 35 -5.52 4.70 13.87
C ASP A 35 -4.70 5.93 13.52
N VAL A 36 -3.94 6.48 14.48
CA VAL A 36 -3.21 7.74 14.29
C VAL A 36 -2.13 7.64 13.21
N LEU A 37 -1.57 6.45 13.02
CA LEU A 37 -0.45 6.24 12.11
C LEU A 37 -0.88 6.02 10.66
N THR A 38 -1.93 5.22 10.43
CA THR A 38 -2.45 4.97 9.07
C THR A 38 -3.61 5.86 8.66
N GLU A 39 -4.19 6.61 9.61
CA GLU A 39 -5.47 7.34 9.47
C GLU A 39 -6.67 6.47 9.08
N ARG A 40 -6.53 5.14 9.09
CA ARG A 40 -7.67 4.24 8.90
C ARG A 40 -8.67 4.51 10.01
N ARG A 41 -9.93 4.68 9.61
CA ARG A 41 -11.04 4.97 10.51
C ARG A 41 -12.21 4.05 10.21
N PHE A 42 -12.86 3.56 11.25
CA PHE A 42 -14.17 2.93 11.12
C PHE A 42 -15.15 3.50 12.14
N ALA A 43 -16.43 3.45 11.78
CA ALA A 43 -17.53 3.74 12.68
C ALA A 43 -18.49 2.56 12.71
N VAL A 44 -18.98 2.23 13.91
CA VAL A 44 -19.99 1.20 14.13
C VAL A 44 -21.08 1.72 15.05
N ARG A 45 -22.33 1.54 14.64
CA ARG A 45 -23.50 1.82 15.49
C ARG A 45 -23.52 0.84 16.65
N ILE A 46 -23.47 1.36 17.88
CA ILE A 46 -23.52 0.57 19.11
C ILE A 46 -24.95 0.53 19.68
N ASP A 47 -25.20 -0.45 20.52
CA ASP A 47 -26.46 -0.53 21.27
C ASP A 47 -26.54 0.68 22.21
N PRO A 48 -27.71 1.33 22.39
CA PRO A 48 -27.83 2.56 23.18
C PRO A 48 -27.26 2.46 24.60
N ASP A 49 -27.47 1.31 25.24
CA ASP A 49 -27.04 1.03 26.62
C ASP A 49 -25.53 0.76 26.74
N ASP A 50 -24.88 0.48 25.61
CA ASP A 50 -23.44 0.19 25.61
C ASP A 50 -22.58 1.45 25.66
N SER A 51 -23.19 2.63 25.48
CA SER A 51 -22.48 3.92 25.55
C SER A 51 -21.85 4.21 26.92
N SER A 52 -22.25 3.49 27.97
CA SER A 52 -21.68 3.57 29.32
C SER A 52 -20.71 2.42 29.67
N LEU A 53 -20.43 1.52 28.72
CA LEU A 53 -19.45 0.46 28.95
C LEU A 53 -18.05 1.04 29.08
N VAL A 54 -17.23 0.41 29.94
CA VAL A 54 -15.80 0.67 29.98
C VAL A 54 -15.14 0.33 28.65
N LEU A 55 -14.04 1.00 28.34
CA LEU A 55 -13.35 0.88 27.06
C LEU A 55 -13.05 -0.59 26.69
N ASN A 56 -12.53 -1.39 27.62
CA ASN A 56 -12.24 -2.81 27.36
C ASN A 56 -13.46 -3.60 26.87
N ASN A 57 -14.64 -3.33 27.42
CA ASN A 57 -15.88 -4.02 27.03
C ASN A 57 -16.37 -3.54 25.65
N LEU A 58 -16.22 -2.25 25.34
CA LEU A 58 -16.48 -1.71 24.00
C LEU A 58 -15.56 -2.36 22.96
N MET A 59 -14.26 -2.40 23.23
CA MET A 59 -13.27 -3.02 22.36
C MET A 59 -13.56 -4.50 22.14
N ALA A 60 -13.84 -5.26 23.20
CA ALA A 60 -14.15 -6.67 23.09
C ALA A 60 -15.41 -6.94 22.25
N LYS A 61 -16.48 -6.16 22.45
CA LYS A 61 -17.78 -6.38 21.78
C LYS A 61 -17.78 -5.88 20.33
N TYR A 62 -17.32 -4.65 20.11
CA TYR A 62 -17.47 -3.95 18.84
C TYR A 62 -16.24 -3.96 17.94
N VAL A 63 -15.08 -4.36 18.48
CA VAL A 63 -13.84 -4.47 17.72
C VAL A 63 -13.42 -5.92 17.63
N GLN A 64 -13.00 -6.57 18.71
CA GLN A 64 -12.46 -7.93 18.69
C GLN A 64 -13.46 -8.98 18.17
N ARG A 65 -14.70 -8.95 18.68
CA ARG A 65 -15.74 -9.96 18.38
C ARG A 65 -16.79 -9.47 17.39
N CYS A 66 -16.47 -8.41 16.65
CA CYS A 66 -17.39 -7.83 15.69
C CYS A 66 -17.76 -8.83 14.59
N SER A 67 -19.05 -9.15 14.49
CA SER A 67 -19.59 -9.90 13.36
C SER A 67 -19.80 -8.96 12.17
N VAL A 68 -18.73 -8.71 11.41
CA VAL A 68 -18.74 -7.77 10.27
C VAL A 68 -19.91 -8.05 9.31
N LYS A 69 -20.15 -9.31 8.96
CA LYS A 69 -21.26 -9.71 8.07
C LYS A 69 -22.64 -9.34 8.65
N ALA A 70 -22.87 -9.59 9.94
CA ALA A 70 -24.14 -9.24 10.58
C ALA A 70 -24.30 -7.73 10.68
N TYR A 71 -23.24 -7.01 11.07
CA TYR A 71 -23.30 -5.56 11.22
C TYR A 71 -23.48 -4.82 9.90
N LEU A 72 -22.94 -5.34 8.79
CA LEU A 72 -23.27 -4.86 7.45
C LEU A 72 -24.75 -5.10 7.11
N ALA A 73 -25.26 -6.31 7.34
CA ALA A 73 -26.67 -6.66 7.06
C ALA A 73 -27.66 -5.83 7.89
N GLU A 74 -27.29 -5.46 9.12
CA GLU A 74 -28.08 -4.64 10.04
C GLU A 74 -27.88 -3.12 9.85
N ASN A 75 -27.13 -2.70 8.83
CA ASN A 75 -26.75 -1.31 8.59
C ASN A 75 -26.14 -0.62 9.83
N ARG A 76 -25.33 -1.36 10.59
CA ARG A 76 -24.58 -0.84 11.74
C ARG A 76 -23.23 -0.25 11.34
N MET A 77 -22.68 -0.65 10.21
CA MET A 77 -21.44 -0.12 9.64
C MET A 77 -21.51 -0.13 8.11
N THR A 78 -20.66 0.68 7.47
CA THR A 78 -20.49 0.69 6.01
C THR A 78 -19.46 -0.35 5.57
N PRO A 79 -19.44 -0.74 4.27
CA PRO A 79 -18.36 -1.55 3.71
C PRO A 79 -16.96 -0.93 3.94
N ALA A 80 -16.84 0.39 3.84
CA ALA A 80 -15.59 1.11 4.13
C ALA A 80 -15.15 0.91 5.60
N SER A 81 -16.08 1.09 6.54
CA SER A 81 -15.82 0.84 7.96
C SER A 81 -15.49 -0.63 8.26
N ALA A 82 -16.14 -1.58 7.59
CA ALA A 82 -15.83 -3.01 7.72
C ALA A 82 -14.39 -3.33 7.28
N ASN A 83 -13.96 -2.78 6.15
CA ASN A 83 -12.60 -2.95 5.64
C ASN A 83 -11.57 -2.33 6.60
N ALA A 84 -11.79 -1.08 7.02
CA ALA A 84 -10.91 -0.38 7.96
C ALA A 84 -10.83 -1.08 9.32
N LEU A 85 -11.96 -1.53 9.88
CA LEU A 85 -12.00 -2.32 11.11
C LEU A 85 -11.13 -3.56 11.00
N THR A 86 -11.21 -4.28 9.88
CA THR A 86 -10.46 -5.54 9.77
C THR A 86 -8.96 -5.29 9.70
N SER A 87 -8.52 -4.25 9.00
CA SER A 87 -7.12 -3.83 9.03
C SER A 87 -6.70 -3.43 10.45
N ILE A 88 -7.47 -2.59 11.14
CA ILE A 88 -7.16 -2.15 12.50
C ILE A 88 -7.06 -3.33 13.48
N GLN A 89 -7.93 -4.34 13.37
CA GLN A 89 -7.86 -5.55 14.20
C GLN A 89 -6.52 -6.28 14.06
N GLU A 90 -5.90 -6.28 12.89
CA GLU A 90 -4.65 -6.99 12.62
C GLU A 90 -3.45 -6.39 13.35
N TYR A 91 -3.54 -5.12 13.78
CA TYR A 91 -2.48 -4.43 14.53
C TYR A 91 -2.85 -4.23 16.01
N LEU A 92 -4.13 -4.38 16.36
CA LEU A 92 -4.61 -4.32 17.75
C LEU A 92 -4.52 -5.66 18.48
N TYR A 93 -4.53 -6.77 17.76
CA TYR A 93 -4.57 -8.12 18.34
C TYR A 93 -3.51 -9.01 17.70
N HIS A 94 -2.91 -9.88 18.51
CA HIS A 94 -2.03 -10.92 17.99
C HIS A 94 -2.80 -11.88 17.08
N LEU A 95 -2.13 -12.36 16.03
CA LEU A 95 -2.69 -13.29 15.06
C LEU A 95 -2.10 -14.69 15.26
N SER A 96 -2.96 -15.70 15.34
CA SER A 96 -2.51 -17.08 15.16
C SER A 96 -2.13 -17.33 13.69
N ASP A 97 -1.39 -18.42 13.42
CA ASP A 97 -1.10 -18.87 12.05
C ASP A 97 -2.34 -19.10 11.18
N LEU A 98 -3.51 -19.30 11.81
CA LEU A 98 -4.79 -19.48 11.12
C LEU A 98 -5.52 -18.15 10.90
N GLY A 99 -4.91 -17.01 11.24
CA GLY A 99 -5.50 -15.68 11.07
C GLY A 99 -6.58 -15.32 12.10
N ALA A 100 -6.69 -16.08 13.19
CA ALA A 100 -7.62 -15.79 14.28
C ALA A 100 -7.03 -14.71 15.21
N LEU A 101 -7.87 -13.74 15.58
CA LEU A 101 -7.52 -12.74 16.58
C LEU A 101 -7.35 -13.42 17.95
N GLN A 102 -6.26 -13.11 18.64
CA GLN A 102 -5.95 -13.59 19.98
C GLN A 102 -6.06 -12.42 20.98
N GLY A 103 -5.13 -12.35 21.94
CA GLY A 103 -5.05 -11.25 22.90
C GLY A 103 -4.65 -9.92 22.26
N PRO A 104 -4.90 -8.80 22.95
CA PRO A 104 -4.46 -7.48 22.49
C PRO A 104 -2.93 -7.39 22.43
N VAL A 105 -2.43 -6.60 21.49
CA VAL A 105 -1.00 -6.26 21.39
C VAL A 105 -0.63 -5.30 22.53
N HIS A 106 0.51 -5.54 23.16
CA HIS A 106 1.02 -4.69 24.24
C HIS A 106 1.56 -3.36 23.70
N GLY A 107 1.44 -2.28 24.49
CA GLY A 107 1.94 -0.95 24.12
C GLY A 107 0.97 -0.11 23.28
N VAL A 108 -0.19 -0.64 22.92
CA VAL A 108 -1.28 0.15 22.34
C VAL A 108 -1.92 1.01 23.43
N ALA A 109 -2.02 2.30 23.17
CA ALA A 109 -2.73 3.26 24.00
C ALA A 109 -3.96 3.82 23.26
N PHE A 110 -4.95 4.27 24.03
CA PHE A 110 -6.16 4.88 23.50
C PHE A 110 -6.26 6.31 23.98
N ARG A 111 -6.59 7.23 23.08
CA ARG A 111 -6.70 8.65 23.36
C ARG A 111 -8.08 9.18 22.99
N GLN A 112 -8.56 10.15 23.76
CA GLN A 112 -9.76 10.92 23.47
C GLN A 112 -9.53 12.37 23.91
N HIS A 113 -9.78 13.33 23.01
CA HIS A 113 -9.46 14.75 23.22
C HIS A 113 -8.02 14.97 23.74
N ASP A 114 -7.05 14.30 23.12
CA ASP A 114 -5.62 14.31 23.48
C ASP A 114 -5.26 13.80 24.89
N GLN A 115 -6.19 13.16 25.57
CA GLN A 115 -5.96 12.50 26.86
C GLN A 115 -5.99 10.99 26.73
N PHE A 116 -5.12 10.28 27.46
CA PHE A 116 -5.17 8.83 27.53
C PHE A 116 -6.42 8.36 28.25
N VAL A 117 -7.09 7.36 27.68
CA VAL A 117 -8.28 6.73 28.24
C VAL A 117 -7.87 5.42 28.89
N ALA A 118 -8.15 5.29 30.19
CA ALA A 118 -7.90 4.03 30.89
C ALA A 118 -8.87 2.95 30.41
N HIS A 119 -8.37 1.73 30.30
CA HIS A 119 -9.10 0.57 29.83
C HIS A 119 -10.37 0.23 30.64
N GLU A 120 -10.34 0.52 31.94
CA GLU A 120 -11.41 0.24 32.91
C GLU A 120 -12.33 1.45 33.14
N GLU A 121 -12.16 2.52 32.36
CA GLU A 121 -13.00 3.71 32.44
C GLU A 121 -13.94 3.78 31.22
N PRO A 122 -15.18 4.27 31.41
CA PRO A 122 -16.06 4.55 30.28
C PRO A 122 -15.53 5.78 29.51
N PRO A 123 -15.39 5.70 28.17
CA PRO A 123 -14.99 6.85 27.39
C PRO A 123 -16.08 7.92 27.39
N THR A 124 -15.69 9.15 27.09
CA THR A 124 -16.63 10.27 26.96
C THR A 124 -17.47 10.12 25.69
N VAL A 125 -18.76 10.42 25.81
CA VAL A 125 -19.70 10.43 24.69
C VAL A 125 -19.91 11.87 24.23
N ALA A 126 -19.46 12.19 23.02
CA ALA A 126 -19.76 13.45 22.36
C ALA A 126 -21.17 13.41 21.74
N ARG A 127 -21.82 14.57 21.66
CA ARG A 127 -23.08 14.75 20.93
C ARG A 127 -22.80 15.65 19.75
N VAL A 128 -23.14 15.17 18.56
CA VAL A 128 -22.86 15.85 17.30
C VAL A 128 -24.08 15.79 16.39
N ILE A 129 -24.20 16.77 15.50
CA ILE A 129 -25.24 16.78 14.46
C ILE A 129 -24.55 16.36 13.17
N ALA A 130 -24.90 15.18 12.65
CA ALA A 130 -24.42 14.67 11.37
C ALA A 130 -25.57 14.67 10.37
N ASP A 131 -25.43 15.34 9.22
CA ASP A 131 -26.49 15.49 8.22
C ASP A 131 -27.83 16.01 8.80
N GLY A 132 -27.76 16.95 9.75
CA GLY A 132 -28.95 17.47 10.44
C GLY A 132 -29.59 16.49 11.45
N THR A 133 -29.00 15.32 11.66
CA THR A 133 -29.47 14.30 12.62
C THR A 133 -28.61 14.32 13.89
N PRO A 134 -29.20 14.50 15.08
CA PRO A 134 -28.48 14.36 16.34
C PRO A 134 -28.01 12.92 16.56
N ILE A 135 -26.72 12.74 16.82
CA ILE A 135 -26.10 11.46 17.12
C ILE A 135 -25.19 11.55 18.34
N ARG A 136 -24.90 10.38 18.93
CA ARG A 136 -23.93 10.23 20.01
C ARG A 136 -22.70 9.52 19.46
N VAL A 137 -21.50 10.01 19.77
CA VAL A 137 -20.25 9.44 19.26
C VAL A 137 -19.26 9.26 20.39
N ILE A 138 -18.74 8.04 20.52
CA ILE A 138 -17.52 7.73 21.27
C ILE A 138 -16.40 7.73 20.24
N ASP A 139 -15.62 8.81 20.20
CA ASP A 139 -14.49 8.95 19.28
C ASP A 139 -13.18 8.65 20.01
N ILE A 140 -12.41 7.69 19.49
CA ILE A 140 -11.19 7.19 20.12
C ILE A 140 -10.07 7.16 19.07
N ALA A 141 -8.96 7.79 19.39
CA ALA A 141 -7.72 7.63 18.66
C ALA A 141 -6.92 6.43 19.21
N ILE A 142 -6.48 5.56 18.31
CA ILE A 142 -5.57 4.45 18.61
C ILE A 142 -4.15 4.97 18.42
N ASP A 143 -3.36 4.90 19.48
CA ASP A 143 -1.95 5.26 19.48
C ASP A 143 -1.10 4.00 19.68
N ARG A 144 -0.41 3.58 18.63
CA ARG A 144 0.45 2.40 18.64
C ARG A 144 1.91 2.74 18.33
N ASN A 145 2.34 3.97 18.60
CA ASN A 145 3.72 4.41 18.39
C ASN A 145 4.74 3.59 19.22
N ALA A 146 4.31 3.02 20.34
CA ALA A 146 5.15 2.17 21.19
C ALA A 146 5.13 0.69 20.79
N VAL A 147 4.33 0.30 19.79
CA VAL A 147 4.26 -1.07 19.29
C VAL A 147 5.43 -1.30 18.34
N GLY A 148 6.17 -2.39 18.55
CA GLY A 148 7.27 -2.79 17.67
C GLY A 148 6.82 -3.67 16.51
N TYR A 149 7.79 -4.37 15.92
CA TYR A 149 7.58 -5.31 14.82
C TYR A 149 7.15 -6.70 15.34
N GLU A 150 5.85 -6.89 15.56
CA GLU A 150 5.29 -8.12 16.18
C GLU A 150 4.29 -8.90 15.29
N LEU A 151 4.17 -8.53 14.02
CA LEU A 151 3.18 -9.13 13.12
C LEU A 151 3.51 -10.58 12.77
N ASN A 152 2.57 -11.50 13.03
CA ASN A 152 2.64 -12.87 12.49
C ASN A 152 2.20 -12.87 11.01
N TRP A 153 3.17 -12.82 10.09
CA TRP A 153 2.95 -12.77 8.65
C TRP A 153 2.10 -13.91 8.09
N LYS A 154 2.28 -15.13 8.59
CA LYS A 154 1.50 -16.30 8.14
C LYS A 154 0.03 -16.14 8.52
N GLY A 155 -0.22 -15.75 9.78
CA GLY A 155 -1.56 -15.42 10.25
C GLY A 155 -2.18 -14.24 9.52
N PHE A 156 -1.39 -13.21 9.24
CA PHE A 156 -1.80 -12.02 8.49
C PHE A 156 -2.25 -12.38 7.06
N HIS A 157 -1.41 -13.08 6.29
CA HIS A 157 -1.78 -13.54 4.95
C HIS A 157 -3.00 -14.44 4.97
N ARG A 158 -3.09 -15.37 5.94
CA ARG A 158 -4.26 -16.26 6.06
C ARG A 158 -5.54 -15.47 6.32
N ARG A 159 -5.52 -14.52 7.26
CA ARG A 159 -6.66 -13.68 7.59
C ARG A 159 -7.11 -12.83 6.41
N ARG A 160 -6.17 -12.24 5.67
CA ARG A 160 -6.45 -11.45 4.45
C ARG A 160 -7.05 -12.31 3.34
N TRP A 161 -6.52 -13.51 3.14
CA TRP A 161 -7.07 -14.48 2.17
C TRP A 161 -8.53 -14.83 2.47
N ASP A 162 -8.85 -15.11 3.73
CA ASP A 162 -10.19 -15.53 4.15
C ASP A 162 -11.25 -14.41 4.01
N LYS A 163 -10.86 -13.15 3.77
CA LYS A 163 -11.78 -12.05 3.45
C LYS A 163 -12.50 -12.28 2.12
N ASN A 164 -11.78 -12.76 1.11
CA ASN A 164 -12.32 -12.93 -0.24
C ASN A 164 -11.66 -14.09 -1.01
N PRO A 165 -11.73 -15.33 -0.49
CA PRO A 165 -11.03 -16.47 -1.08
C PRO A 165 -11.47 -16.71 -2.53
N THR A 166 -12.75 -16.51 -2.83
CA THR A 166 -13.29 -16.69 -4.18
C THR A 166 -12.68 -15.73 -5.20
N ALA A 167 -12.47 -14.45 -4.84
CA ALA A 167 -11.85 -13.50 -5.77
C ALA A 167 -10.37 -13.82 -6.01
N HIS A 168 -9.64 -14.24 -4.97
CA HIS A 168 -8.23 -14.60 -5.10
C HIS A 168 -8.05 -15.90 -5.91
N THR A 169 -8.83 -16.94 -5.62
CA THR A 169 -8.82 -18.19 -6.41
C THR A 169 -9.17 -17.92 -7.87
N ARG A 170 -10.13 -17.04 -8.15
CA ARG A 170 -10.48 -16.66 -9.52
C ARG A 170 -9.35 -15.91 -10.22
N PHE A 171 -8.70 -14.98 -9.53
CA PHE A 171 -7.54 -14.27 -10.05
C PHE A 171 -6.44 -15.24 -10.52
N ILE A 172 -6.15 -16.25 -9.70
CA ILE A 172 -5.14 -17.26 -10.02
C ILE A 172 -5.60 -18.13 -11.18
N LEU A 173 -6.83 -18.63 -11.16
CA LEU A 173 -7.37 -19.49 -12.22
C LEU A 173 -7.33 -18.79 -13.58
N GLU A 174 -7.82 -17.55 -13.65
CA GLU A 174 -7.79 -16.73 -14.87
C GLU A 174 -6.36 -16.50 -15.36
N ALA A 175 -5.38 -16.31 -14.46
CA ALA A 175 -3.97 -16.16 -14.84
C ALA A 175 -3.43 -17.44 -15.51
N ILE A 176 -3.80 -18.61 -14.97
CA ILE A 176 -3.36 -19.91 -15.50
C ILE A 176 -4.06 -20.22 -16.83
N GLU A 177 -5.39 -20.03 -16.91
CA GLU A 177 -6.19 -20.28 -18.10
C GLU A 177 -5.83 -19.37 -19.28
N ALA A 178 -5.26 -18.18 -19.03
CA ALA A 178 -4.76 -17.31 -20.09
C ALA A 178 -3.63 -17.94 -20.94
N GLN A 179 -2.99 -19.00 -20.45
CA GLN A 179 -1.82 -19.62 -21.09
C GLN A 179 -1.92 -21.14 -21.23
N ASN A 180 -3.01 -21.75 -20.72
CA ASN A 180 -3.14 -23.20 -20.61
C ASN A 180 -4.58 -23.62 -20.94
N THR A 181 -4.75 -24.88 -21.38
CA THR A 181 -6.09 -25.47 -21.52
C THR A 181 -6.81 -25.62 -20.17
N PRO A 182 -8.15 -25.71 -20.13
CA PRO A 182 -8.87 -25.91 -18.88
C PRO A 182 -8.44 -27.16 -18.10
N GLU A 183 -8.07 -28.25 -18.78
CA GLU A 183 -7.56 -29.48 -18.18
C GLU A 183 -6.19 -29.26 -17.52
N GLU A 184 -5.27 -28.58 -18.22
CA GLU A 184 -3.96 -28.21 -17.68
C GLU A 184 -4.10 -27.24 -16.50
N ALA A 185 -4.98 -26.25 -16.60
CA ALA A 185 -5.21 -25.28 -15.55
C ALA A 185 -5.66 -25.94 -14.24
N ARG A 186 -6.55 -26.94 -14.31
CA ARG A 186 -6.96 -27.73 -13.13
C ARG A 186 -5.79 -28.49 -12.50
N ARG A 187 -4.93 -29.11 -13.33
CA ARG A 187 -3.73 -29.82 -12.86
C ARG A 187 -2.74 -28.87 -12.20
N ILE A 188 -2.49 -27.71 -12.81
CA ILE A 188 -1.59 -26.67 -12.29
C ILE A 188 -2.12 -26.12 -10.96
N MET A 189 -3.43 -25.86 -10.85
CA MET A 189 -4.07 -25.41 -9.61
C MET A 189 -3.93 -26.39 -8.45
N ASN A 190 -3.80 -27.68 -8.73
CA ASN A 190 -3.61 -28.72 -7.71
C ASN A 190 -2.13 -28.92 -7.31
N LEU A 191 -1.18 -28.29 -8.01
CA LEU A 191 0.26 -28.36 -7.72
C LEU A 191 0.82 -29.81 -7.66
N GLU A 192 0.31 -30.70 -8.54
CA GLU A 192 0.58 -32.14 -8.49
C GLU A 192 2.06 -32.51 -8.75
N SER A 193 2.83 -31.61 -9.37
CA SER A 193 4.24 -31.79 -9.69
C SER A 193 5.06 -30.51 -9.52
N GLN A 194 6.38 -30.61 -9.53
CA GLN A 194 7.26 -29.44 -9.55
C GLN A 194 7.03 -28.56 -10.79
N GLY A 195 6.79 -29.19 -11.94
CA GLY A 195 6.42 -28.47 -13.17
C GLY A 195 5.14 -27.65 -12.99
N ASP A 196 4.16 -28.20 -12.27
CA ASP A 196 2.91 -27.50 -11.95
C ASP A 196 3.15 -26.31 -11.02
N LYS A 197 3.99 -26.46 -9.98
CA LYS A 197 4.38 -25.34 -9.11
C LYS A 197 5.05 -24.20 -9.88
N ILE A 198 5.98 -24.53 -10.79
CA ILE A 198 6.69 -23.54 -11.60
C ILE A 198 5.71 -22.81 -12.53
N GLN A 199 4.81 -23.54 -13.20
CA GLN A 199 3.81 -22.93 -14.09
C GLN A 199 2.80 -22.08 -13.32
N PHE A 200 2.38 -22.53 -12.13
CA PHE A 200 1.52 -21.78 -11.23
C PHE A 200 2.13 -20.42 -10.86
N ILE A 201 3.39 -20.42 -10.40
CA ILE A 201 4.11 -19.20 -10.03
C ILE A 201 4.29 -18.31 -11.26
N ARG A 202 4.67 -18.88 -12.41
CA ARG A 202 4.89 -18.13 -13.66
C ARG A 202 3.63 -17.40 -14.11
N ALA A 203 2.49 -18.09 -14.16
CA ALA A 203 1.23 -17.50 -14.62
C ALA A 203 0.82 -16.31 -13.75
N ILE A 204 0.91 -16.44 -12.42
CA ILE A 204 0.60 -15.36 -11.48
C ILE A 204 1.59 -14.21 -11.62
N ALA A 205 2.89 -14.51 -11.63
CA ALA A 205 3.96 -13.52 -11.74
C ALA A 205 3.84 -12.71 -13.04
N GLN A 206 3.52 -13.35 -14.16
CA GLN A 206 3.31 -12.65 -15.43
C GLN A 206 2.07 -11.77 -15.39
N ARG A 207 0.95 -12.23 -14.82
CA ARG A 207 -0.25 -11.40 -14.68
C ARG A 207 0.03 -10.14 -13.84
N ILE A 208 0.81 -10.29 -12.77
CA ILE A 208 1.23 -9.15 -11.93
C ILE A 208 2.19 -8.24 -12.70
N TRP A 209 3.17 -8.80 -13.40
CA TRP A 209 4.13 -8.03 -14.20
C TRP A 209 3.44 -7.20 -15.29
N HIS A 210 2.44 -7.76 -15.98
CA HIS A 210 1.67 -7.05 -16.99
C HIS A 210 0.72 -5.97 -16.46
N SER A 211 0.48 -5.90 -15.15
CA SER A 211 -0.30 -4.81 -14.56
C SER A 211 0.51 -3.51 -14.48
N ASP A 212 -0.17 -2.38 -14.37
CA ASP A 212 0.46 -1.05 -14.34
C ASP A 212 1.55 -0.95 -13.25
N PHE A 213 2.64 -0.23 -13.53
CA PHE A 213 3.52 0.27 -12.49
C PHE A 213 3.08 1.69 -12.14
N GLU A 214 2.53 1.88 -10.95
CA GLU A 214 1.79 3.10 -10.64
C GLU A 214 1.74 3.48 -9.16
N SER A 215 1.55 4.79 -8.94
CA SER A 215 1.25 5.40 -7.63
C SER A 215 -0.03 6.23 -7.65
N TYR A 216 -0.69 6.43 -8.81
CA TYR A 216 -1.91 7.24 -8.91
C TYR A 216 -3.06 6.73 -8.02
N SER A 217 -3.13 5.42 -7.75
CA SER A 217 -4.16 4.80 -6.91
C SER A 217 -4.03 5.16 -5.42
N ARG A 218 -2.91 5.74 -5.01
CA ARG A 218 -2.69 6.30 -3.67
C ARG A 218 -3.43 7.62 -3.47
N PHE A 219 -3.74 8.32 -4.57
CA PHE A 219 -4.34 9.65 -4.56
C PHE A 219 -5.73 9.71 -5.20
N SER A 220 -6.12 8.64 -5.89
CA SER A 220 -7.45 8.44 -6.47
C SER A 220 -8.16 7.26 -5.80
N GLY A 221 -9.47 7.12 -6.04
CA GLY A 221 -10.24 5.98 -5.53
C GLY A 221 -10.16 5.80 -4.01
N ALA A 222 -9.64 4.65 -3.56
CA ALA A 222 -9.55 4.28 -2.14
C ALA A 222 -8.47 5.03 -1.35
N LYS A 223 -7.53 5.71 -2.04
CA LYS A 223 -6.49 6.57 -1.44
C LYS A 223 -5.67 5.87 -0.35
N LEU A 224 -5.32 4.61 -0.59
CA LEU A 224 -4.46 3.85 0.31
C LEU A 224 -3.02 4.31 0.14
N ARG A 225 -2.42 4.80 1.23
CA ARG A 225 -1.03 5.29 1.21
C ARG A 225 -0.04 4.24 0.76
N TYR A 226 -0.27 2.99 1.15
CA TYR A 226 0.51 1.81 0.77
C TYR A 226 -0.43 0.60 0.77
N LYS A 227 -0.31 -0.27 -0.23
CA LYS A 227 -1.19 -1.43 -0.42
C LYS A 227 -0.52 -2.71 0.06
N THR A 228 -1.26 -3.51 0.81
CA THR A 228 -0.88 -4.90 1.13
C THR A 228 -0.97 -5.79 -0.09
N GLY A 229 -0.50 -7.05 0.01
CA GLY A 229 -0.62 -8.02 -1.07
C GLY A 229 -2.06 -8.24 -1.55
N ASP A 230 -3.03 -8.39 -0.65
CA ASP A 230 -4.46 -8.55 -1.01
C ASP A 230 -5.06 -7.27 -1.63
N GLU A 231 -4.71 -6.10 -1.09
CA GLU A 231 -5.16 -4.81 -1.61
C GLU A 231 -4.58 -4.54 -3.01
N THR A 232 -3.33 -4.97 -3.26
CA THR A 232 -2.69 -4.89 -4.57
C THR A 232 -3.34 -5.84 -5.58
N VAL A 233 -3.67 -7.09 -5.18
CA VAL A 233 -4.43 -8.02 -6.05
C VAL A 233 -5.78 -7.41 -6.44
N ALA A 234 -6.50 -6.84 -5.48
CA ALA A 234 -7.77 -6.17 -5.75
C ALA A 234 -7.60 -4.97 -6.70
N ASN A 235 -6.51 -4.21 -6.55
CA ASN A 235 -6.20 -3.07 -7.42
C ASN A 235 -5.89 -3.53 -8.86
N ILE A 236 -5.13 -4.61 -9.03
CA ILE A 236 -4.87 -5.23 -10.34
C ILE A 236 -6.17 -5.73 -10.97
N GLN A 237 -7.07 -6.35 -10.19
CA GLN A 237 -8.38 -6.78 -10.68
C GLN A 237 -9.25 -5.61 -11.17
N ALA A 238 -9.04 -4.41 -10.62
CA ALA A 238 -9.71 -3.19 -11.06
C ALA A 238 -9.07 -2.54 -12.31
N GLY A 239 -8.10 -3.21 -12.95
CA GLY A 239 -7.40 -2.71 -14.14
C GLY A 239 -6.28 -1.71 -13.85
N ARG A 240 -5.81 -1.65 -12.60
CA ARG A 240 -4.67 -0.81 -12.16
C ARG A 240 -3.47 -1.69 -11.85
N GLY A 241 -2.57 -1.25 -10.97
CA GLY A 241 -1.41 -2.04 -10.58
C GLY A 241 -0.85 -1.68 -9.21
N GLY A 242 0.45 -1.38 -9.16
CA GLY A 242 1.14 -0.96 -7.95
C GLY A 242 2.65 -0.82 -8.19
N ILE A 243 3.38 -0.37 -7.18
CA ILE A 243 4.85 -0.28 -7.25
C ILE A 243 5.50 -1.66 -7.01
N CYS A 244 6.82 -1.71 -7.12
CA CYS A 244 7.60 -2.94 -6.96
C CYS A 244 7.28 -3.73 -5.68
N SER A 245 7.35 -3.09 -4.53
CA SER A 245 7.15 -3.70 -3.22
C SER A 245 5.71 -4.22 -3.02
N GLU A 246 4.72 -3.52 -3.59
CA GLU A 246 3.31 -3.91 -3.57
C GLU A 246 3.06 -5.16 -4.44
N LYS A 247 3.62 -5.18 -5.65
CA LYS A 247 3.52 -6.32 -6.58
C LYS A 247 4.21 -7.58 -6.06
N VAL A 248 5.36 -7.44 -5.40
CA VAL A 248 6.07 -8.54 -4.74
C VAL A 248 5.24 -9.13 -3.61
N GLN A 249 4.63 -8.30 -2.77
CA GLN A 249 3.69 -8.77 -1.75
C GLN A 249 2.47 -9.46 -2.34
N ALA A 250 1.91 -8.96 -3.45
CA ALA A 250 0.79 -9.59 -4.14
C ALA A 250 1.14 -11.02 -4.60
N LEU A 251 2.31 -11.17 -5.22
CA LEU A 251 2.80 -12.48 -5.67
C LEU A 251 2.96 -13.43 -4.48
N LYS A 252 3.67 -13.00 -3.43
CA LYS A 252 3.89 -13.82 -2.24
C LYS A 252 2.57 -14.18 -1.53
N PHE A 253 1.67 -13.22 -1.35
CA PHE A 253 0.35 -13.42 -0.74
C PHE A 253 -0.45 -14.52 -1.45
N LEU A 254 -0.50 -14.49 -2.78
CA LEU A 254 -1.22 -15.50 -3.58
C LEU A 254 -0.57 -16.88 -3.47
N THR A 255 0.76 -16.96 -3.47
CA THR A 255 1.48 -18.24 -3.41
C THR A 255 1.56 -18.84 -2.02
N ASP A 256 1.61 -18.01 -0.97
CA ASP A 256 1.61 -18.45 0.43
C ASP A 256 0.30 -19.19 0.77
N ALA A 257 -0.83 -18.78 0.18
CA ALA A 257 -2.12 -19.46 0.36
C ALA A 257 -2.14 -20.90 -0.17
N TYR A 258 -1.20 -21.23 -1.06
CA TYR A 258 -1.01 -22.57 -1.63
C TYR A 258 0.17 -23.32 -0.98
N GLY A 259 0.77 -22.77 0.08
CA GLY A 259 1.86 -23.42 0.81
C GLY A 259 3.19 -23.44 0.05
N LEU A 260 3.40 -22.53 -0.90
CA LEU A 260 4.67 -22.40 -1.62
C LEU A 260 5.65 -21.57 -0.78
N GLU A 261 6.66 -22.24 -0.21
CA GLU A 261 7.68 -21.59 0.61
C GLU A 261 8.53 -20.61 -0.22
N SER A 262 8.72 -19.41 0.30
CA SER A 262 9.43 -18.34 -0.38
C SER A 262 9.97 -17.27 0.57
N GLU A 263 10.97 -16.56 0.08
CA GLU A 263 11.70 -15.50 0.75
C GLU A 263 11.66 -14.21 -0.06
N TYR A 264 11.57 -13.07 0.61
CA TYR A 264 11.84 -11.77 0.01
C TYR A 264 13.34 -11.62 -0.22
N ILE A 265 13.68 -11.09 -1.39
CA ILE A 265 15.04 -10.74 -1.80
C ILE A 265 15.12 -9.22 -1.87
N LEU A 266 16.11 -8.64 -1.19
CA LEU A 266 16.38 -7.21 -1.27
C LEU A 266 17.14 -6.93 -2.57
N VAL A 267 16.80 -5.85 -3.27
CA VAL A 267 17.41 -5.50 -4.55
C VAL A 267 17.78 -4.03 -4.56
N GLY A 268 18.98 -3.73 -5.06
CA GLY A 268 19.52 -2.39 -5.07
C GLY A 268 20.36 -2.04 -6.29
N PRO A 269 20.35 -0.78 -6.75
CA PRO A 269 21.18 -0.34 -7.84
C PRO A 269 22.64 -0.17 -7.41
N GLU A 270 23.55 -0.65 -8.26
CA GLU A 270 25.00 -0.40 -8.19
C GLU A 270 25.63 -0.82 -6.86
N ILE A 271 25.17 -1.93 -6.28
CA ILE A 271 25.63 -2.43 -4.98
C ILE A 271 25.82 -3.95 -4.93
N PRO A 272 26.97 -4.50 -5.39
CA PRO A 272 27.18 -5.95 -5.44
C PRO A 272 27.39 -6.61 -4.06
N ASP A 273 27.87 -5.83 -3.08
CA ASP A 273 28.29 -6.31 -1.76
C ASP A 273 27.13 -6.83 -0.89
N ARG A 274 27.42 -7.55 0.19
CA ARG A 274 26.39 -8.05 1.12
C ARG A 274 25.66 -6.91 1.85
N PRO A 275 24.35 -7.04 2.14
CA PRO A 275 23.63 -6.03 2.90
C PRO A 275 24.19 -5.93 4.34
N PRO A 276 24.43 -4.71 4.85
CA PRO A 276 24.81 -4.48 6.23
C PRO A 276 23.55 -4.56 7.12
N GLU A 277 23.07 -5.78 7.38
CA GLU A 277 21.78 -6.02 8.05
C GLU A 277 21.65 -5.30 9.39
N ASP A 278 22.70 -5.22 10.21
CA ASP A 278 22.67 -4.49 11.49
C ASP A 278 22.44 -2.99 11.29
N THR A 279 23.04 -2.41 10.25
CA THR A 279 22.82 -0.99 9.90
C THR A 279 21.41 -0.78 9.35
N LEU A 280 20.93 -1.67 8.48
CA LEU A 280 19.55 -1.62 7.97
C LEU A 280 18.52 -1.80 9.10
N ARG A 281 18.83 -2.65 10.08
CA ARG A 281 18.02 -2.83 11.29
C ARG A 281 17.93 -1.53 12.09
N GLN A 282 19.06 -0.87 12.32
CA GLN A 282 19.10 0.41 13.02
C GLN A 282 18.22 1.46 12.33
N LEU A 283 18.12 1.46 11.00
CA LEU A 283 17.23 2.37 10.27
C LEU A 283 15.76 2.13 10.58
N LEU A 284 15.32 0.86 10.64
CA LEU A 284 13.94 0.52 10.98
C LEU A 284 13.60 0.82 12.45
N GLU A 285 14.61 0.86 13.34
CA GLU A 285 14.41 1.15 14.76
C GLU A 285 14.43 2.65 15.08
N THR A 286 15.21 3.43 14.33
CA THR A 286 15.43 4.85 14.61
C THR A 286 14.68 5.79 13.67
N PHE A 287 14.31 5.32 12.47
CA PHE A 287 13.83 6.15 11.36
C PHE A 287 14.76 7.35 11.06
N ASP A 288 16.05 7.25 11.39
CA ASP A 288 17.05 8.27 11.08
C ASP A 288 17.69 7.97 9.72
N PHE A 289 17.27 8.74 8.71
CA PHE A 289 17.75 8.59 7.34
C PHE A 289 18.94 9.52 7.00
N SER A 290 19.39 10.36 7.95
CA SER A 290 20.39 11.41 7.71
C SER A 290 21.78 10.88 7.32
N PHE A 291 22.15 9.68 7.76
CA PHE A 291 23.46 9.05 7.52
C PHE A 291 23.41 7.84 6.56
N SER A 292 22.27 7.56 5.93
CA SER A 292 21.99 6.22 5.41
C SER A 292 21.55 6.12 3.96
N LYS A 293 21.56 7.23 3.19
CA LYS A 293 21.25 7.20 1.74
C LYS A 293 22.02 6.11 0.98
N ARG A 294 23.28 5.86 1.35
CA ARG A 294 24.09 4.76 0.77
C ARG A 294 23.50 3.37 1.07
N HIS A 295 23.04 3.14 2.30
CA HIS A 295 22.55 1.84 2.74
C HIS A 295 21.10 1.60 2.28
N MET A 296 20.29 2.64 2.15
CA MET A 296 18.94 2.54 1.62
C MET A 296 18.90 1.92 0.22
N ARG A 297 19.98 2.05 -0.56
CA ARG A 297 20.12 1.39 -1.87
C ARG A 297 19.83 -0.11 -1.82
N TYR A 298 20.16 -0.80 -0.73
CA TYR A 298 19.96 -2.24 -0.63
C TYR A 298 18.50 -2.69 -0.75
N TRP A 299 17.54 -1.84 -0.39
CA TRP A 299 16.12 -2.18 -0.34
C TRP A 299 15.24 -1.22 -1.14
N GLN A 300 15.79 -0.55 -2.16
CA GLN A 300 15.02 0.28 -3.08
C GLN A 300 14.10 -0.56 -3.98
N HIS A 301 14.43 -1.84 -4.15
CA HIS A 301 13.66 -2.79 -4.91
C HIS A 301 13.58 -4.14 -4.18
N LEU A 302 12.62 -4.98 -4.55
CA LEU A 302 12.36 -6.28 -3.93
C LEU A 302 12.02 -7.33 -5.00
N ALA A 303 12.30 -8.60 -4.69
CA ALA A 303 11.94 -9.76 -5.49
C ALA A 303 11.59 -10.96 -4.59
N VAL A 304 11.24 -12.10 -5.19
CA VAL A 304 10.89 -13.34 -4.46
C VAL A 304 11.79 -14.49 -4.88
N LEU A 305 12.30 -15.23 -3.92
CA LEU A 305 12.96 -16.52 -4.13
C LEU A 305 12.07 -17.64 -3.59
N TYR A 306 11.66 -18.57 -4.45
CA TYR A 306 10.90 -19.75 -4.06
C TYR A 306 11.81 -20.94 -3.77
N HIS A 307 11.49 -21.65 -2.69
CA HIS A 307 12.18 -22.88 -2.27
C HIS A 307 11.45 -24.09 -2.87
N LEU A 308 11.74 -24.36 -4.14
CA LEU A 308 11.33 -25.60 -4.81
C LEU A 308 12.51 -26.60 -4.79
N ASP A 309 12.40 -27.71 -5.52
CA ASP A 309 13.52 -28.67 -5.62
C ASP A 309 14.78 -28.00 -6.19
N ASP A 310 14.60 -27.08 -7.14
CA ASP A 310 15.59 -26.09 -7.55
C ASP A 310 15.09 -24.69 -7.18
N PRO A 311 15.95 -23.79 -6.65
CA PRO A 311 15.55 -22.43 -6.30
C PRO A 311 15.01 -21.68 -7.52
N LEU A 312 13.97 -20.88 -7.33
CA LEU A 312 13.35 -20.08 -8.40
C LEU A 312 13.31 -18.60 -8.00
N LEU A 313 14.11 -17.76 -8.65
CA LEU A 313 14.14 -16.32 -8.45
C LEU A 313 13.16 -15.63 -9.42
N VAL A 314 12.26 -14.82 -8.87
CA VAL A 314 11.19 -14.16 -9.60
C VAL A 314 11.15 -12.66 -9.29
N ASP A 315 11.19 -11.84 -10.34
CA ASP A 315 10.91 -10.40 -10.29
C ASP A 315 9.72 -10.08 -11.21
N ALA A 316 8.58 -9.79 -10.58
CA ALA A 316 7.28 -9.61 -11.24
C ALA A 316 6.80 -8.16 -11.24
N THR A 317 7.72 -7.20 -11.13
CA THR A 317 7.38 -5.81 -10.74
C THR A 317 7.12 -4.88 -11.92
N ASN A 318 7.78 -5.07 -13.07
CA ASN A 318 7.67 -4.20 -14.25
C ASN A 318 8.10 -2.75 -13.96
N GLY A 319 7.53 -1.72 -14.59
CA GLY A 319 8.02 -0.34 -14.51
C GLY A 319 9.34 -0.16 -15.28
N ASN A 320 9.52 -0.91 -16.38
CA ASN A 320 10.77 -1.07 -17.12
C ASN A 320 11.83 -1.98 -16.46
N ILE A 321 11.45 -2.67 -15.37
CA ILE A 321 12.20 -3.81 -14.85
C ILE A 321 11.83 -5.06 -15.68
N PRO A 322 12.80 -5.72 -16.34
CA PRO A 322 12.54 -6.94 -17.09
C PRO A 322 11.91 -8.04 -16.23
N PHE A 323 11.03 -8.84 -16.83
CA PHE A 323 10.47 -10.02 -16.15
C PHE A 323 11.58 -11.05 -15.89
N LEU A 324 12.02 -11.18 -14.64
CA LEU A 324 13.03 -12.17 -14.22
C LEU A 324 12.33 -13.42 -13.72
N PHE A 325 12.68 -14.58 -14.29
CA PHE A 325 12.14 -15.87 -13.88
C PHE A 325 13.19 -16.96 -14.10
N GLU A 326 14.12 -17.10 -13.16
CA GLU A 326 15.32 -17.91 -13.29
C GLU A 326 15.33 -19.05 -12.28
N GLN A 327 15.72 -20.26 -12.73
CA GLN A 327 15.70 -21.48 -11.92
C GLN A 327 17.10 -22.05 -11.72
N GLY A 328 17.32 -22.70 -10.58
CA GLY A 328 18.50 -23.48 -10.28
C GLY A 328 19.79 -22.66 -10.40
N THR A 329 20.74 -23.16 -11.18
CA THR A 329 22.05 -22.52 -11.36
C THR A 329 21.97 -21.12 -11.97
N ASN A 330 20.92 -20.79 -12.74
CA ASN A 330 20.74 -19.43 -13.23
C ASN A 330 20.29 -18.48 -12.12
N ALA A 331 19.38 -18.91 -11.25
CA ALA A 331 18.99 -18.13 -10.07
C ALA A 331 20.21 -17.85 -9.17
N THR A 332 21.04 -18.86 -8.96
CA THR A 332 22.27 -18.76 -8.14
C THR A 332 23.22 -17.67 -8.65
N LYS A 333 23.33 -17.43 -9.97
CA LYS A 333 24.21 -16.39 -10.52
C LYS A 333 23.86 -14.98 -10.03
N TYR A 334 22.60 -14.72 -9.71
CA TYR A 334 22.17 -13.42 -9.19
C TYR A 334 22.41 -13.27 -7.67
N LEU A 335 22.58 -14.39 -6.96
CA LEU A 335 22.64 -14.41 -5.49
C LEU A 335 24.04 -14.71 -4.95
N ASP A 336 24.86 -15.47 -5.69
CA ASP A 336 26.22 -15.86 -5.31
C ASP A 336 27.16 -14.66 -5.33
N TYR A 337 27.70 -14.29 -4.18
CA TYR A 337 28.57 -13.13 -4.02
C TYR A 337 29.95 -13.28 -4.68
N ASP A 338 30.41 -14.49 -4.99
CA ASP A 338 31.71 -14.69 -5.63
C ASP A 338 31.65 -14.49 -7.15
N GLN A 339 30.48 -14.70 -7.77
CA GLN A 339 30.25 -14.61 -9.22
C GLN A 339 28.95 -13.88 -9.56
N LYS A 340 28.59 -12.88 -8.74
CA LYS A 340 27.29 -12.21 -8.83
C LYS A 340 27.15 -11.45 -10.14
N ILE A 341 26.07 -11.73 -10.87
CA ILE A 341 25.64 -10.93 -12.01
C ILE A 341 24.56 -9.92 -11.58
N SER A 342 24.49 -8.80 -12.30
CA SER A 342 23.43 -7.81 -12.17
C SER A 342 22.35 -8.00 -13.23
N LEU A 343 21.17 -7.42 -12.98
CA LEU A 343 20.14 -7.17 -13.98
C LEU A 343 20.22 -5.70 -14.43
N PRO A 344 20.50 -5.40 -15.71
CA PRO A 344 20.40 -4.05 -16.24
C PRO A 344 18.94 -3.59 -16.28
N VAL A 345 18.67 -2.43 -15.69
CA VAL A 345 17.33 -1.82 -15.58
C VAL A 345 17.43 -0.37 -16.04
N LYS A 346 16.41 0.14 -16.72
CA LYS A 346 16.28 1.56 -17.03
C LYS A 346 14.84 1.98 -16.74
N MET A 347 14.59 2.46 -15.51
CA MET A 347 13.25 2.89 -15.08
C MET A 347 12.74 4.06 -15.92
N ALA A 348 13.57 5.10 -16.07
CA ALA A 348 13.25 6.30 -16.85
C ALA A 348 14.46 6.77 -17.68
N LEU A 349 15.35 7.56 -17.08
CA LEU A 349 16.45 8.22 -17.80
C LEU A 349 17.76 7.43 -17.71
N VAL A 350 18.15 7.03 -16.50
CA VAL A 350 19.47 6.46 -16.21
C VAL A 350 19.38 4.94 -16.18
N PRO A 351 20.27 4.21 -16.90
CA PRO A 351 20.41 2.78 -16.74
C PRO A 351 21.19 2.46 -15.45
N GLU A 352 20.71 1.47 -14.72
CA GLU A 352 21.27 0.99 -13.45
C GLU A 352 21.41 -0.53 -13.47
N ASN A 353 22.38 -1.04 -12.72
CA ASN A 353 22.58 -2.47 -12.51
C ASN A 353 21.99 -2.88 -11.17
N PHE A 354 20.91 -3.65 -11.20
CA PHE A 354 20.27 -4.17 -10.00
C PHE A 354 20.97 -5.44 -9.53
N TYR A 355 21.33 -5.46 -8.25
CA TYR A 355 21.92 -6.62 -7.57
C TYR A 355 20.94 -7.20 -6.56
N TYR A 356 20.83 -8.54 -6.54
CA TYR A 356 19.87 -9.27 -5.72
C TYR A 356 20.58 -9.80 -4.46
N HIS A 357 19.95 -9.64 -3.30
CA HIS A 357 20.53 -9.92 -2.00
C HIS A 357 19.58 -10.76 -1.14
N GLN A 358 20.04 -11.96 -0.79
CA GLN A 358 19.47 -12.64 0.36
C GLN A 358 19.80 -11.86 1.63
N ALA A 359 18.77 -11.68 2.46
CA ALA A 359 18.86 -11.07 3.77
C ALA A 359 17.92 -11.81 4.73
N SER A 360 18.04 -11.56 6.03
CA SER A 360 17.08 -12.04 7.02
C SER A 360 15.64 -11.68 6.62
N GLN A 361 14.75 -12.68 6.61
CA GLN A 361 13.34 -12.44 6.28
C GLN A 361 12.66 -11.48 7.25
N ARG A 362 13.11 -11.46 8.51
CA ARG A 362 12.65 -10.47 9.49
C ARG A 362 12.98 -9.05 9.05
N LEU A 363 14.10 -8.81 8.35
CA LEU A 363 14.45 -7.48 7.85
C LEU A 363 13.49 -7.01 6.75
N ALA A 364 13.27 -7.85 5.75
CA ALA A 364 12.37 -7.53 4.65
C ALA A 364 10.92 -7.37 5.13
N GLN A 365 10.46 -8.27 6.01
CA GLN A 365 9.14 -8.21 6.63
C GLN A 365 8.94 -6.94 7.47
N ASP A 366 9.90 -6.60 8.33
CA ASP A 366 9.79 -5.40 9.16
C ASP A 366 9.85 -4.11 8.31
N LEU A 367 10.58 -4.13 7.18
CA LEU A 367 10.52 -3.04 6.19
C LEU A 367 9.12 -2.89 5.59
N TYR A 368 8.47 -3.99 5.17
CA TYR A 368 7.09 -3.93 4.70
C TYR A 368 6.13 -3.40 5.76
N TYR A 369 6.28 -3.88 7.00
CA TYR A 369 5.50 -3.41 8.13
C TYR A 369 5.71 -1.91 8.34
N ALA A 370 6.95 -1.41 8.31
CA ALA A 370 7.25 0.00 8.46
C ALA A 370 6.63 0.86 7.35
N MET A 371 6.71 0.43 6.09
CA MET A 371 6.11 1.13 4.95
C MET A 371 4.58 1.18 5.03
N GLU A 372 3.94 0.11 5.51
CA GLU A 372 2.48 0.08 5.67
C GLU A 372 2.00 0.91 6.87
N HIS A 373 2.82 0.98 7.93
CA HIS A 373 2.32 1.36 9.26
C HIS A 373 2.99 2.51 9.98
N PHE A 374 4.25 2.81 9.68
CA PHE A 374 5.05 3.76 10.48
C PHE A 374 5.48 4.97 9.67
N ILE A 375 5.74 4.79 8.37
CA ILE A 375 6.15 5.87 7.48
C ILE A 375 4.87 6.56 6.96
N GLN A 376 4.51 7.70 7.55
CA GLN A 376 3.25 8.37 7.26
C GLN A 376 3.22 8.95 5.84
N GLU A 377 4.36 9.39 5.33
CA GLU A 377 4.60 10.01 4.03
C GLU A 377 5.03 9.02 2.95
N ILE A 378 4.88 7.71 3.17
CA ILE A 378 5.35 6.67 2.23
C ILE A 378 4.81 6.84 0.81
N ASP A 379 3.58 7.36 0.66
CA ASP A 379 2.98 7.69 -0.62
C ASP A 379 3.75 8.79 -1.37
N LEU A 380 4.21 9.82 -0.65
CA LEU A 380 4.99 10.93 -1.20
C LEU A 380 6.45 10.52 -1.46
N VAL A 381 7.07 9.80 -0.52
CA VAL A 381 8.45 9.30 -0.68
C VAL A 381 8.57 8.45 -1.95
N GLN A 382 7.60 7.57 -2.22
CA GLN A 382 7.62 6.74 -3.42
C GLN A 382 7.48 7.56 -4.71
N VAL A 383 6.68 8.63 -4.69
CA VAL A 383 6.45 9.48 -5.87
C VAL A 383 7.63 10.41 -6.15
N PHE A 384 8.11 11.11 -5.11
CA PHE A 384 9.05 12.22 -5.23
C PHE A 384 10.49 11.79 -4.93
N ASP A 385 10.75 11.17 -3.78
CA ASP A 385 12.13 10.85 -3.36
C ASP A 385 12.71 9.65 -4.12
N ASN A 386 11.88 8.65 -4.41
CA ASN A 386 12.23 7.51 -5.25
C ASN A 386 11.95 7.79 -6.74
N GLU A 387 11.44 8.98 -7.07
CA GLU A 387 11.17 9.44 -8.45
C GLU A 387 10.33 8.46 -9.30
N LEU A 388 9.45 7.67 -8.67
CA LEU A 388 8.60 6.73 -9.40
C LEU A 388 7.44 7.42 -10.12
N GLY A 389 7.16 8.68 -9.79
CA GLY A 389 6.05 9.43 -10.35
C GLY A 389 4.69 8.78 -10.05
N LEU A 390 3.71 9.08 -10.90
CA LEU A 390 2.36 8.52 -10.82
C LEU A 390 2.18 7.26 -11.67
N TYR A 391 2.93 7.15 -12.78
CA TYR A 391 2.79 6.08 -13.76
C TYR A 391 4.09 5.88 -14.56
N ILE A 392 4.47 4.62 -14.79
CA ILE A 392 5.60 4.23 -15.64
C ILE A 392 5.22 3.01 -16.47
N ASP A 393 5.46 3.07 -17.77
CA ASP A 393 5.51 1.90 -18.67
C ASP A 393 6.73 1.99 -19.61
N ASP A 394 6.78 1.15 -20.65
CA ASP A 394 7.88 1.12 -21.63
C ASP A 394 7.90 2.32 -22.59
N GLN A 395 6.88 3.17 -22.55
CA GLN A 395 6.69 4.29 -23.48
C GLN A 395 6.61 5.64 -22.77
N LEU A 396 6.19 5.69 -21.51
CA LEU A 396 5.79 6.92 -20.85
C LEU A 396 6.08 6.87 -19.34
N LEU A 397 6.63 7.97 -18.83
CA LEU A 397 6.62 8.34 -17.42
C LEU A 397 5.70 9.56 -17.23
N VAL A 398 4.81 9.51 -16.22
CA VAL A 398 4.03 10.66 -15.76
C VAL A 398 4.44 11.02 -14.34
N ALA A 399 5.02 12.20 -14.16
CA ALA A 399 5.50 12.71 -12.89
C ALA A 399 4.74 13.98 -12.48
N PRO A 400 4.36 14.13 -11.19
CA PRO A 400 3.82 15.38 -10.69
C PRO A 400 4.94 16.39 -10.46
N ILE A 401 4.67 17.66 -10.78
CA ILE A 401 5.55 18.78 -10.45
C ILE A 401 4.82 19.67 -9.46
N VAL A 402 5.42 19.88 -8.28
CA VAL A 402 4.86 20.71 -7.22
C VAL A 402 5.74 21.93 -7.02
N TYR A 403 5.14 23.12 -6.92
CA TYR A 403 5.85 24.40 -6.88
C TYR A 403 5.04 25.45 -6.11
N LYS A 404 5.71 26.41 -5.45
CA LYS A 404 5.07 27.57 -4.79
C LYS A 404 5.04 28.82 -5.67
N THR A 405 6.00 28.97 -6.57
CA THR A 405 6.16 30.20 -7.38
C THR A 405 6.42 29.86 -8.85
N GLU A 406 6.16 30.83 -9.74
CA GLU A 406 6.48 30.69 -11.17
C GLU A 406 7.97 30.46 -11.41
N ALA A 407 8.85 31.13 -10.65
CA ALA A 407 10.30 30.95 -10.77
C ALA A 407 10.74 29.53 -10.39
N GLU A 408 10.18 28.97 -9.31
CA GLU A 408 10.45 27.57 -8.91
C GLU A 408 9.94 26.58 -9.95
N TYR A 409 8.76 26.83 -10.55
CA TYR A 409 8.28 26.03 -11.67
C TYR A 409 9.24 26.10 -12.86
N ASP A 410 9.70 27.31 -13.23
CA ASP A 410 10.58 27.51 -14.38
C ASP A 410 11.93 26.77 -14.19
N ASP A 411 12.47 26.77 -12.97
CA ASP A 411 13.67 26.02 -12.60
C ASP A 411 13.44 24.50 -12.78
N ILE A 412 12.37 23.95 -12.19
CA ILE A 412 12.03 22.52 -12.32
C ILE A 412 11.80 22.14 -13.79
N ASN A 413 11.06 22.96 -14.53
CA ASN A 413 10.80 22.76 -15.96
C ASN A 413 12.11 22.73 -16.75
N SER A 414 13.03 23.65 -16.48
CA SER A 414 14.36 23.66 -17.11
C SER A 414 15.14 22.38 -16.83
N ASP A 415 15.13 21.89 -15.58
CA ASP A 415 15.84 20.66 -15.20
C ASP A 415 15.30 19.43 -15.95
N TYR A 416 13.97 19.26 -16.00
CA TYR A 416 13.35 18.16 -16.75
C TYR A 416 13.64 18.26 -18.26
N VAL A 417 13.52 19.45 -18.86
CA VAL A 417 13.79 19.64 -20.29
C VAL A 417 15.24 19.32 -20.60
N GLN A 418 16.19 19.82 -19.79
CA GLN A 418 17.61 19.54 -19.97
C GLN A 418 17.91 18.04 -19.85
N ALA A 419 17.33 17.36 -18.86
CA ALA A 419 17.51 15.94 -18.66
C ALA A 419 16.94 15.11 -19.83
N CYS A 420 15.76 15.47 -20.35
CA CYS A 420 15.13 14.79 -21.48
C CYS A 420 15.88 15.04 -22.79
N ASP A 421 16.30 16.28 -23.06
CA ASP A 421 17.03 16.62 -24.27
C ASP A 421 18.41 15.95 -24.31
N ALA A 422 19.09 15.82 -23.16
CA ALA A 422 20.35 15.07 -23.05
C ALA A 422 20.20 13.58 -23.42
N GLN A 423 18.99 13.03 -23.32
CA GLN A 423 18.66 11.64 -23.67
C GLN A 423 17.87 11.51 -24.99
N GLY A 424 17.59 12.62 -25.68
CA GLY A 424 16.80 12.62 -26.92
C GLY A 424 15.35 12.19 -26.73
N LEU A 425 14.76 12.44 -25.56
CA LEU A 425 13.40 12.05 -25.20
C LEU A 425 12.39 13.17 -25.45
N GLU A 426 11.16 12.81 -25.80
CA GLU A 426 10.05 13.76 -25.84
C GLU A 426 9.62 14.12 -24.41
N CYS A 427 9.37 15.40 -24.17
CA CYS A 427 8.94 15.89 -22.86
C CYS A 427 7.84 16.93 -23.04
N SER A 428 6.76 16.78 -22.28
CA SER A 428 5.64 17.73 -22.22
C SER A 428 5.38 18.08 -20.77
N ILE A 429 5.68 19.32 -20.40
CA ILE A 429 5.54 19.82 -19.03
C ILE A 429 4.49 20.91 -19.01
N THR A 430 3.55 20.81 -18.08
CA THR A 430 2.44 21.75 -17.95
C THR A 430 2.30 22.23 -16.51
N GLN A 431 2.10 23.54 -16.33
CA GLN A 431 1.78 24.14 -15.03
C GLN A 431 0.42 23.67 -14.50
N SER A 432 -0.51 23.35 -15.41
CA SER A 432 -1.82 22.81 -15.10
C SER A 432 -1.77 21.29 -14.90
N TRP A 433 -2.68 20.77 -14.08
CA TRP A 433 -2.83 19.32 -13.90
C TRP A 433 -3.68 18.74 -15.03
N THR A 434 -3.09 18.59 -16.21
CA THR A 434 -3.78 18.21 -17.45
C THR A 434 -2.94 17.21 -18.22
N LEU A 435 -3.61 16.32 -18.97
CA LEU A 435 -2.97 15.41 -19.91
C LEU A 435 -3.07 15.97 -21.36
N ASP A 436 -3.17 17.29 -21.50
CA ASP A 436 -3.44 17.98 -22.77
C ASP A 436 -2.14 18.10 -23.60
N SER A 437 -1.65 16.96 -24.06
CA SER A 437 -0.48 16.83 -24.92
C SER A 437 -0.57 15.55 -25.76
N GLN A 438 0.29 15.41 -26.76
CA GLN A 438 0.32 14.19 -27.57
C GLN A 438 0.59 12.93 -26.72
N LEU A 439 1.53 13.00 -25.79
CA LEU A 439 1.83 11.92 -24.84
C LEU A 439 0.63 11.59 -23.94
N GLY A 440 -0.13 12.62 -23.54
CA GLY A 440 -1.34 12.44 -22.73
C GLY A 440 -2.50 11.82 -23.53
N ASP A 441 -2.70 12.24 -24.77
CA ASP A 441 -3.67 11.63 -25.70
C ASP A 441 -3.34 10.15 -25.98
N GLU A 442 -2.05 9.83 -26.09
CA GLU A 442 -1.55 8.46 -26.22
C GLU A 442 -1.89 7.61 -25.00
N LEU A 443 -1.63 8.13 -23.79
CA LEU A 443 -2.02 7.46 -22.54
C LEU A 443 -3.53 7.26 -22.45
N GLN A 444 -4.33 8.30 -22.73
CA GLN A 444 -5.79 8.24 -22.66
C GLN A 444 -6.37 7.16 -23.58
N ARG A 445 -5.73 6.92 -24.73
CA ARG A 445 -6.14 5.86 -25.68
C ARG A 445 -5.65 4.47 -25.28
N ARG A 446 -4.40 4.34 -24.79
CA ARG A 446 -3.82 3.03 -24.43
C ARG A 446 -4.33 2.52 -23.08
N ASN A 447 -4.46 3.41 -22.10
CA ASN A 447 -4.89 3.11 -20.74
C ASN A 447 -5.78 4.24 -20.19
N PRO A 448 -7.08 4.26 -20.55
CA PRO A 448 -8.02 5.29 -20.09
C PRO A 448 -8.24 5.27 -18.57
N ILE A 449 -8.05 4.11 -17.92
CA ILE A 449 -8.19 3.97 -16.47
C ILE A 449 -7.09 4.74 -15.76
N ALA A 450 -5.83 4.57 -16.17
CA ALA A 450 -4.70 5.30 -15.61
C ALA A 450 -4.83 6.80 -15.87
N ALA A 451 -5.19 7.21 -17.11
CA ALA A 451 -5.36 8.61 -17.46
C ALA A 451 -6.40 9.32 -16.57
N GLN A 452 -7.58 8.70 -16.40
CA GLN A 452 -8.62 9.22 -15.52
C GLN A 452 -8.14 9.30 -14.06
N ALA A 453 -7.52 8.24 -13.55
CA ALA A 453 -7.05 8.19 -12.17
C ALA A 453 -5.95 9.22 -11.87
N ILE A 454 -5.06 9.49 -12.81
CA ILE A 454 -4.07 10.58 -12.71
C ILE A 454 -4.78 11.93 -12.62
N GLN A 455 -5.78 12.20 -13.47
CA GLN A 455 -6.52 13.47 -13.41
C GLN A 455 -7.25 13.66 -12.08
N GLU A 456 -7.83 12.58 -11.52
CA GLU A 456 -8.50 12.59 -10.21
C GLU A 456 -7.55 12.76 -9.01
N SER A 457 -6.25 12.48 -9.20
CA SER A 457 -5.26 12.43 -8.12
C SER A 457 -4.86 13.79 -7.56
N LYS A 458 -5.06 14.89 -8.31
CA LYS A 458 -4.53 16.22 -7.99
C LYS A 458 -4.82 16.69 -6.57
N GLU A 459 -6.11 16.71 -6.20
CA GLU A 459 -6.54 17.32 -4.94
C GLU A 459 -5.95 16.59 -3.75
N HIS A 460 -5.98 15.25 -3.77
CA HIS A 460 -5.47 14.47 -2.64
C HIS A 460 -3.95 14.50 -2.57
N LEU A 461 -3.25 14.36 -3.69
CA LEU A 461 -1.79 14.45 -3.74
C LEU A 461 -1.32 15.80 -3.20
N LEU A 462 -1.93 16.90 -3.66
CA LEU A 462 -1.55 18.24 -3.22
C LEU A 462 -1.87 18.46 -1.73
N ALA A 463 -3.01 17.98 -1.24
CA ALA A 463 -3.35 18.05 0.17
C ALA A 463 -2.35 17.27 1.05
N ARG A 464 -1.92 16.08 0.60
CA ARG A 464 -0.89 15.27 1.26
C ARG A 464 0.44 15.99 1.27
N TYR A 465 0.89 16.49 0.12
CA TYR A 465 2.15 17.22 0.01
C TYR A 465 2.17 18.45 0.93
N GLN A 466 1.11 19.26 0.90
CA GLN A 466 1.00 20.46 1.74
C GLN A 466 0.95 20.16 3.24
N HIS A 467 0.45 18.99 3.64
CA HIS A 467 0.45 18.57 5.04
C HIS A 467 1.88 18.44 5.60
N PHE A 468 2.84 17.97 4.80
CA PHE A 468 4.24 17.78 5.23
C PHE A 468 5.15 18.95 4.85
N GLU A 469 4.96 19.55 3.68
CA GLU A 469 5.84 20.60 3.13
C GLU A 469 5.30 22.03 3.32
N GLY A 470 4.10 22.16 3.90
CA GLY A 470 3.40 23.41 4.15
C GLY A 470 2.47 23.87 3.02
N GLU A 471 1.61 24.84 3.32
CA GLU A 471 0.61 25.34 2.37
C GLU A 471 1.21 26.21 1.23
N GLY A 472 0.38 26.53 0.24
CA GLY A 472 0.71 27.49 -0.84
C GLY A 472 1.25 26.86 -2.13
N HIS A 473 1.36 25.54 -2.18
CA HIS A 473 1.81 24.83 -3.37
C HIS A 473 0.72 24.72 -4.44
N SER A 474 1.13 24.81 -5.71
CA SER A 474 0.40 24.39 -6.89
C SER A 474 1.01 23.11 -7.46
N ALA A 475 0.28 22.43 -8.34
CA ALA A 475 0.75 21.21 -8.98
C ALA A 475 0.41 21.15 -10.48
N GLY A 476 1.41 20.74 -11.26
CA GLY A 476 1.34 20.44 -12.69
C GLY A 476 1.83 19.02 -12.99
N LEU A 477 1.95 18.68 -14.28
CA LEU A 477 2.40 17.36 -14.73
C LEU A 477 3.54 17.46 -15.75
N ALA A 478 4.53 16.58 -15.59
CA ALA A 478 5.51 16.23 -16.61
C ALA A 478 5.16 14.87 -17.22
N LEU A 479 5.10 14.82 -18.55
CA LEU A 479 4.94 13.61 -19.33
C LEU A 479 6.20 13.42 -20.16
N ILE A 480 6.87 12.27 -19.99
CA ILE A 480 8.16 11.99 -20.62
C ILE A 480 8.03 10.71 -21.45
N GLY A 481 8.21 10.84 -22.77
CA GLY A 481 8.27 9.70 -23.68
C GLY A 481 9.58 8.94 -23.47
N LEU A 482 9.51 7.65 -23.13
CA LEU A 482 10.67 6.81 -22.81
C LEU A 482 11.26 6.08 -24.03
N SER A 483 10.63 6.24 -25.18
CA SER A 483 11.20 5.91 -26.48
C SER A 483 11.92 7.13 -27.09
N PRO A 484 13.12 6.96 -27.69
CA PRO A 484 13.80 8.05 -28.38
C PRO A 484 12.92 8.66 -29.47
N ARG A 485 12.98 10.00 -29.65
CA ARG A 485 12.24 10.67 -30.72
C ARG A 485 12.55 10.00 -32.07
N GLN A 486 11.51 9.59 -32.81
CA GLN A 486 11.70 9.19 -34.20
C GLN A 486 12.14 10.43 -34.98
N ALA A 487 13.33 10.37 -35.59
CA ALA A 487 13.94 11.48 -36.32
C ALA A 487 13.21 11.82 -37.61
#